data_AF-A0A8K1H3N0-F1
#
_entry.id   AF-A0A8K1H3N0-F1
#
_cell.length_a   1.000
_cell.length_b   1.000
_cell.length_c   1.000
_cell.angle_alpha   90.00
_cell.angle_beta   90.00
_cell.angle_gamma   90.00
#
_symmetry.space_group_name_H-M   'P 1'
#
loop_
_entity.id
_entity.type
_entity.pdbx_description
1 polymer ?
#
loop_
_entity_poly.entity_id
_entity_poly.type
_entity_poly.pdbx_seq_one_letter_code
_entity_poly.pdbx_strand_id
1 'polypeptide(L)'
;MSEVKPSKGNTVTSWDPWKMFDVSKEELERVKQRKAMAAQKKADFRAIKNNPATLVNNAGPGHIVDPGLQRWEAARATYGEYFRVNKRNTAWFLGTYVFPIVGTYLYLSYQVRKRDEMNRRGEIPMKEKVRRAWLFQL
;
A
#
# COMPACT_ATOMS: atom_id res chain seq x y z
N MET A 1 -37.88 21.68 -15.44
CA MET A 1 -37.60 21.01 -14.15
C MET A 1 -38.70 19.99 -13.92
N SER A 2 -38.45 18.72 -14.23
CA SER A 2 -39.46 17.66 -14.06
C SER A 2 -39.33 17.07 -12.65
N GLU A 3 -40.36 17.31 -11.85
CA GLU A 3 -40.53 16.81 -10.49
C GLU A 3 -40.63 15.27 -10.50
N VAL A 4 -39.75 14.58 -9.77
CA VAL A 4 -39.77 13.12 -9.65
C VAL A 4 -40.81 12.76 -8.58
N LYS A 5 -41.95 12.22 -9.01
CA LYS A 5 -42.99 11.72 -8.09
C LYS A 5 -42.50 10.49 -7.31
N PRO A 6 -42.74 10.39 -6.00
CA PRO A 6 -42.35 9.21 -5.23
C PRO A 6 -43.26 8.02 -5.57
N SER A 7 -42.64 6.87 -5.87
CA SER A 7 -43.33 5.60 -6.11
C SER A 7 -44.00 5.10 -4.84
N LYS A 8 -45.32 4.86 -4.89
CA LYS A 8 -46.07 4.17 -3.83
C LYS A 8 -45.97 2.66 -4.03
N GLY A 9 -45.37 1.95 -3.08
CA GLY A 9 -45.34 0.49 -3.05
C GLY A 9 -44.63 -0.04 -1.81
N ASN A 10 -45.39 -0.72 -0.94
CA ASN A 10 -44.89 -1.38 0.25
C ASN A 10 -44.00 -2.58 -0.13
N THR A 11 -42.71 -2.45 0.12
CA THR A 11 -41.79 -3.57 0.34
C THR A 11 -41.10 -3.28 1.66
N VAL A 12 -41.06 -4.24 2.58
CA VAL A 12 -40.35 -4.12 3.86
C VAL A 12 -38.99 -3.48 3.58
N THR A 13 -38.79 -2.26 4.07
CA THR A 13 -37.58 -1.48 3.86
C THR A 13 -36.44 -2.25 4.49
N SER A 14 -35.72 -3.03 3.69
CA SER A 14 -34.46 -3.63 4.13
C SER A 14 -33.59 -2.47 4.63
N TRP A 15 -33.21 -2.55 5.90
CA TRP A 15 -32.27 -1.64 6.55
C TRP A 15 -31.08 -1.38 5.61
N ASP A 16 -31.04 -0.20 4.99
CA ASP A 16 -29.95 0.23 4.09
C ASP A 16 -29.10 1.23 4.89
N PRO A 17 -27.98 0.79 5.48
CA PRO A 17 -27.17 1.61 6.38
C PRO A 17 -26.64 2.87 5.71
N TRP A 18 -26.63 2.92 4.38
CA TRP A 18 -26.08 4.01 3.58
C TRP A 18 -27.10 5.12 3.27
N LYS A 19 -28.38 4.91 3.61
CA LYS A 19 -29.46 5.90 3.43
C LYS A 19 -30.00 6.45 4.75
N MET A 20 -29.38 6.08 5.87
CA MET A 20 -29.87 6.41 7.23
C MET A 20 -29.55 7.82 7.69
N PHE A 21 -28.55 8.46 7.10
CA PHE A 21 -28.10 9.77 7.58
C PHE A 21 -28.83 10.87 6.82
N ASP A 22 -29.38 11.83 7.54
CA ASP A 22 -29.79 13.12 7.00
C ASP A 22 -28.54 13.87 6.52
N VAL A 23 -28.12 13.57 5.29
CA VAL A 23 -26.95 14.17 4.66
C VAL A 23 -27.21 15.66 4.53
N SER A 24 -26.32 16.49 5.06
CA SER A 24 -26.43 17.95 4.91
C SER A 24 -26.48 18.32 3.43
N LYS A 25 -27.14 19.44 3.09
CA LYS A 25 -27.24 19.89 1.68
C LYS A 25 -25.86 19.99 1.01
N GLU A 26 -24.87 20.43 1.77
CA GLU A 26 -23.48 20.53 1.32
C GLU A 26 -22.84 19.17 1.01
N GLU A 27 -23.02 18.16 1.87
CA GLU A 27 -22.51 16.82 1.61
C GLU A 27 -23.18 16.17 0.40
N LEU A 28 -24.48 16.43 0.21
CA LEU A 28 -25.22 15.96 -0.95
C LEU A 28 -24.71 16.57 -2.25
N GLU A 29 -24.34 17.85 -2.23
CA GLU A 29 -23.65 18.53 -3.35
C GLU A 29 -22.27 17.93 -3.61
N ARG A 30 -21.47 17.68 -2.56
CA ARG A 30 -20.16 17.02 -2.71
C ARG A 30 -20.30 15.62 -3.30
N VAL A 31 -21.32 14.86 -2.93
CA VAL A 31 -21.60 13.53 -3.52
C VAL A 31 -22.00 13.66 -4.99
N LYS A 32 -22.85 14.63 -5.34
CA LYS A 32 -23.22 14.93 -6.74
C LYS A 32 -21.99 15.29 -7.57
N GLN A 33 -21.11 16.15 -7.06
CA GLN A 33 -19.87 16.53 -7.73
C GLN A 33 -18.95 15.33 -7.95
N ARG A 34 -18.76 14.46 -6.95
CA ARG A 34 -17.97 13.22 -7.10
C ARG A 34 -18.57 12.29 -8.16
N LYS A 35 -19.89 12.11 -8.16
CA LYS A 35 -20.59 11.29 -9.17
C LYS A 35 -20.44 11.87 -10.57
N ALA A 36 -20.56 13.20 -10.73
CA ALA A 36 -20.37 13.89 -12.00
C ALA A 36 -18.94 13.70 -12.53
N MET A 37 -17.92 13.91 -11.69
CA MET A 37 -16.52 13.68 -12.07
C MET A 37 -16.25 12.22 -12.47
N ALA A 38 -16.81 11.25 -11.75
CA ALA A 38 -16.66 9.83 -12.09
C ALA A 38 -17.35 9.48 -13.42
N ALA A 39 -18.53 10.03 -13.67
CA ALA A 39 -19.25 9.85 -14.92
C ALA A 39 -18.47 10.44 -16.11
N GLN A 40 -17.90 11.63 -15.94
CA GLN A 40 -17.05 12.29 -16.95
C GLN A 40 -15.84 11.41 -17.31
N LYS A 41 -15.04 10.99 -16.32
CA LYS A 41 -13.86 10.14 -16.57
C LYS A 41 -14.22 8.82 -17.28
N LYS A 42 -15.38 8.24 -16.93
CA LYS A 42 -15.87 7.03 -17.59
C LYS A 42 -16.29 7.29 -19.03
N ALA A 43 -16.89 8.45 -19.31
CA ALA A 43 -17.24 8.87 -20.66
C ALA A 43 -15.97 9.08 -21.50
N ASP A 44 -14.97 9.78 -20.97
CA ASP A 44 -13.68 10.02 -21.63
C ASP A 44 -12.98 8.70 -21.99
N PHE A 45 -12.92 7.77 -21.04
CA PHE A 45 -12.34 6.44 -21.27
C PHE A 45 -13.10 5.66 -22.37
N ARG A 46 -14.44 5.70 -22.35
CA ARG A 46 -15.26 5.06 -23.39
C ARG A 46 -15.04 5.68 -24.76
N ALA A 47 -14.92 7.02 -24.83
CA ALA A 47 -14.66 7.73 -26.08
C ALA A 47 -13.31 7.32 -26.67
N ILE A 48 -12.25 7.24 -25.86
CA ILE A 48 -10.92 6.80 -26.30
C ILE A 48 -10.93 5.33 -26.71
N LYS A 49 -11.56 4.46 -25.91
CA LYS A 49 -11.61 3.01 -26.15
C LYS A 49 -12.40 2.64 -27.39
N ASN A 50 -13.51 3.33 -27.66
CA ASN A 50 -14.42 3.01 -28.76
C ASN A 50 -14.09 3.76 -30.05
N ASN A 51 -13.04 4.61 -30.07
CA ASN A 51 -12.64 5.33 -31.27
C ASN A 51 -11.94 4.36 -32.26
N PRO A 52 -12.45 4.16 -33.48
CA PRO A 52 -11.84 3.26 -34.45
C PRO A 52 -10.50 3.78 -34.99
N ALA A 53 -10.28 5.09 -35.03
CA ALA A 53 -9.03 5.67 -35.54
C ALA A 53 -7.84 5.38 -34.61
N THR A 54 -8.06 5.28 -33.30
CA THR A 54 -7.00 4.92 -32.34
C THR A 54 -6.66 3.43 -32.36
N LEU A 55 -7.60 2.59 -32.80
CA LEU A 55 -7.40 1.15 -33.01
C LEU A 55 -6.60 0.83 -34.28
N VAL A 56 -6.70 1.68 -35.30
CA VAL A 56 -6.05 1.48 -36.61
C VAL A 56 -4.68 2.15 -36.71
N ASN A 57 -4.51 3.34 -36.11
CA ASN A 57 -3.27 4.13 -36.26
C ASN A 57 -2.18 3.80 -35.22
N ASN A 58 -2.54 3.19 -34.08
CA ASN A 58 -1.56 2.65 -33.14
C ASN A 58 -1.37 1.18 -33.50
N ALA A 59 -0.13 0.72 -33.66
CA ALA A 59 0.23 -0.62 -34.16
C ALA A 59 -0.26 -1.80 -33.27
N GLY A 60 -1.57 -2.06 -33.27
CA GLY A 60 -2.27 -3.04 -32.43
C GLY A 60 -3.12 -2.39 -31.31
N PRO A 61 -3.80 -3.19 -30.47
CA PRO A 61 -4.53 -2.68 -29.31
C PRO A 61 -3.55 -2.09 -28.29
N GLY A 62 -3.14 -0.84 -28.51
CA GLY A 62 -2.23 -0.09 -27.65
C GLY A 62 -2.82 0.10 -26.25
N HIS A 63 -1.94 0.23 -25.26
CA HIS A 63 -2.38 0.48 -23.88
C HIS A 63 -2.94 1.89 -23.75
N ILE A 64 -4.16 2.03 -23.23
CA ILE A 64 -4.75 3.33 -22.89
C ILE A 64 -4.06 3.83 -21.64
N VAL A 65 -3.25 4.88 -21.78
CA VAL A 65 -2.49 5.45 -20.68
C VAL A 65 -3.40 6.33 -19.82
N ASP A 66 -3.61 5.95 -18.56
CA ASP A 66 -4.39 6.73 -17.60
C ASP A 66 -3.51 7.81 -16.94
N PRO A 67 -3.85 9.12 -17.07
CA PRO A 67 -3.16 10.20 -16.38
C PRO A 67 -3.25 10.11 -14.85
N GLY A 68 -4.25 9.41 -14.31
CA GLY A 68 -4.37 9.15 -12.87
C GLY A 68 -3.26 8.22 -12.38
N LEU A 69 -3.10 7.07 -13.05
CA LEU A 69 -2.04 6.11 -12.78
C LEU A 69 -0.64 6.73 -12.95
N GLN A 70 -0.41 7.45 -14.05
CA GLN A 70 0.88 8.12 -14.28
C GLN A 70 1.26 9.07 -13.14
N ARG A 71 0.31 9.85 -12.64
CA ARG A 71 0.55 10.77 -11.51
C ARG A 71 0.84 10.03 -10.22
N TRP A 72 0.18 8.90 -9.99
CA TRP A 72 0.44 8.07 -8.83
C TRP A 72 1.85 7.45 -8.87
N GLU A 73 2.27 6.96 -10.04
CA GLU A 73 3.63 6.45 -10.23
C GLU A 73 4.68 7.55 -10.08
N ALA A 74 4.45 8.71 -10.69
CA ALA A 74 5.32 9.88 -10.57
C ALA A 74 5.47 10.30 -9.10
N ALA A 75 4.36 10.38 -8.34
CA ALA A 75 4.39 10.76 -6.93
C ALA A 75 5.19 9.78 -6.06
N ARG A 76 5.21 8.48 -6.41
CA ARG A 76 6.04 7.48 -5.72
C ARG A 76 7.52 7.63 -6.08
N ALA A 77 7.81 7.88 -7.35
CA ALA A 77 9.18 8.09 -7.81
C ALA A 77 9.82 9.33 -7.18
N THR A 78 9.06 10.44 -7.08
CA THR A 78 9.53 11.70 -6.49
C THR A 78 9.42 11.77 -4.97
N TYR A 79 9.09 10.66 -4.29
CA TYR A 79 8.86 10.68 -2.83
C TYR A 79 10.10 11.15 -2.04
N GLY A 80 11.30 10.85 -2.55
CA GLY A 80 12.56 11.29 -1.94
C GLY A 80 12.70 12.82 -1.87
N GLU A 81 12.19 13.55 -2.86
CA GLU A 81 12.28 15.02 -2.92
C GLU A 81 11.45 15.70 -1.82
N TYR A 82 10.37 15.04 -1.39
CA TYR A 82 9.47 15.56 -0.36
C TYR A 82 9.81 15.04 1.04
N PHE A 83 10.83 14.20 1.18
CA PHE A 83 11.21 13.65 2.49
C PHE A 83 11.75 14.76 3.39
N ARG A 84 11.09 14.95 4.54
CA ARG A 84 11.55 15.85 5.61
C ARG A 84 12.01 15.05 6.81
N VAL A 85 13.19 15.39 7.31
CA VAL A 85 13.72 14.82 8.55
C VAL A 85 12.81 15.24 9.70
N ASN A 86 12.19 14.27 10.36
CA ASN A 86 11.29 14.47 11.49
C ASN A 86 11.67 13.48 12.59
N LYS A 87 11.61 13.90 13.86
CA LYS A 87 11.88 13.04 15.03
C LYS A 87 11.09 11.73 14.97
N ARG A 88 9.82 11.79 14.54
CA ARG A 88 8.98 10.59 14.38
C ARG A 88 9.52 9.66 13.29
N ASN A 89 9.89 10.18 12.13
CA ASN A 89 10.43 9.38 11.02
C ASN A 89 11.79 8.79 11.38
N THR A 90 12.65 9.56 12.05
CA THR A 90 13.96 9.08 12.52
C THR A 90 13.80 7.97 13.55
N ALA A 91 12.87 8.09 14.50
CA ALA A 91 12.60 7.03 15.49
C ALA A 91 12.13 5.74 14.81
N TRP A 92 11.24 5.82 13.82
CA TRP A 92 10.83 4.66 13.03
C TRP A 92 11.98 4.05 12.25
N PHE A 93 12.81 4.87 11.60
CA PHE A 93 13.99 4.38 10.88
C PHE A 93 14.95 3.63 11.81
N LEU A 94 15.26 4.21 12.97
CA LEU A 94 16.15 3.59 13.95
C LEU A 94 15.53 2.30 14.52
N GLY A 95 14.25 2.31 14.88
CA GLY A 95 13.57 1.16 15.46
C GLY A 95 13.35 0.00 14.48
N THR A 96 13.04 0.28 13.22
CA THR A 96 12.71 -0.75 12.23
C THR A 96 13.93 -1.25 11.46
N TYR A 97 14.95 -0.41 11.25
CA TYR A 97 16.13 -0.82 10.47
C TYR A 97 17.37 -0.98 11.35
N VAL A 98 17.75 0.05 12.09
CA VAL A 98 19.03 0.04 12.81
C VAL A 98 19.00 -0.91 14.00
N PHE A 99 17.95 -0.87 14.81
CA PHE A 99 17.81 -1.69 16.01
C PHE A 99 17.85 -3.20 15.74
N PRO A 100 17.10 -3.78 14.77
CA PRO A 100 17.20 -5.21 14.52
C PRO A 100 18.56 -5.61 13.95
N ILE A 101 19.18 -4.80 13.08
CA ILE A 101 20.49 -5.11 12.51
C ILE A 101 21.56 -5.13 13.61
N VAL A 102 21.66 -4.04 14.39
CA VAL A 102 22.65 -3.92 15.46
C VAL A 102 22.36 -4.90 16.59
N GLY A 103 21.09 -5.03 16.98
CA GLY A 103 20.65 -5.93 18.04
C GLY A 103 20.93 -7.40 17.72
N THR A 104 20.64 -7.85 16.51
CA THR A 104 20.95 -9.23 16.08
C THR A 104 22.45 -9.47 16.01
N TYR A 105 23.23 -8.52 15.45
CA TYR A 105 24.69 -8.62 15.41
C TYR A 105 25.30 -8.72 16.82
N LEU A 106 24.91 -7.81 17.73
CA LEU A 106 25.40 -7.83 19.11
C LEU A 106 24.98 -9.10 19.84
N TYR A 107 23.73 -9.53 19.70
CA TYR A 107 23.24 -10.77 20.29
C TYR A 107 24.02 -12.01 19.81
N LEU A 108 24.22 -12.14 18.49
CA LEU A 108 24.99 -13.25 17.93
C LEU A 108 26.44 -13.22 18.39
N SER A 109 27.09 -12.04 18.39
CA SER A 109 28.47 -11.90 18.85
C SER A 109 28.62 -12.28 20.33
N TYR A 110 27.65 -11.93 21.17
CA TYR A 110 27.61 -12.33 22.58
C TYR A 110 27.47 -13.85 22.74
N GLN A 111 26.56 -14.47 21.97
CA GLN A 111 26.38 -15.92 21.99
C GLN A 111 27.64 -16.67 21.56
N VAL A 112 28.36 -16.16 20.55
CA VAL A 112 29.63 -16.74 20.11
C VAL A 112 30.68 -16.66 21.22
N ARG A 113 30.87 -15.48 21.84
CA ARG A 113 31.84 -15.30 22.93
C ARG A 113 31.52 -16.19 24.13
N LYS A 114 30.26 -16.19 24.57
CA LYS A 114 29.80 -17.03 25.69
C LYS A 114 30.06 -18.51 25.42
N ARG A 115 29.86 -18.95 24.18
CA ARG A 115 30.17 -20.33 23.79
C ARG A 115 31.65 -20.63 23.74
N ASP A 116 32.48 -19.70 23.25
CA ASP A 116 33.93 -19.89 23.25
C ASP A 116 34.45 -20.05 24.68
N GLU A 117 33.91 -19.30 25.64
CA GLU A 117 34.21 -19.46 27.06
C GLU A 117 33.82 -20.85 27.58
N MET A 118 32.60 -21.33 27.29
CA MET A 118 32.16 -22.69 27.65
C MET A 118 33.05 -23.77 27.01
N ASN A 119 33.49 -23.56 25.76
CA ASN A 119 34.40 -24.46 25.07
C ASN A 119 35.76 -24.53 25.76
N ARG A 120 36.31 -23.39 26.20
CA ARG A 120 37.59 -23.30 26.93
C ARG A 120 37.52 -23.95 28.32
N ARG A 121 36.36 -23.87 28.97
CA ARG A 121 36.10 -24.53 30.27
C ARG A 121 35.88 -26.03 30.17
N GLY A 122 35.71 -26.56 28.96
CA GLY A 122 35.46 -27.99 28.75
C GLY A 122 34.01 -28.43 29.03
N GLU A 123 33.09 -27.49 29.22
CA GLU A 123 31.68 -27.76 29.57
C GLU A 123 30.88 -28.34 28.37
N ILE A 124 31.37 -28.16 27.14
CA ILE A 124 30.70 -28.63 25.91
C ILE A 124 31.34 -29.93 25.40
N PRO A 125 30.57 -31.02 25.23
CA PRO A 125 31.06 -32.28 24.67
C PRO A 125 31.60 -32.10 23.23
N MET A 126 32.72 -32.75 22.92
CA MET A 126 33.43 -32.57 21.63
C MET A 126 32.55 -32.88 20.40
N LYS A 127 31.63 -33.84 20.50
CA LYS A 127 30.67 -34.19 19.43
C LYS A 127 29.72 -33.04 19.06
N GLU A 128 29.42 -32.14 20.00
CA GLU A 128 28.51 -31.02 19.78
C GLU A 128 29.21 -29.82 19.11
N LYS A 129 30.53 -29.73 19.23
CA LYS A 129 31.35 -28.68 18.61
C LYS A 129 31.36 -28.75 17.08
N VAL A 130 31.36 -29.96 16.52
CA VAL A 130 31.47 -30.20 15.07
C VAL A 130 30.15 -29.89 14.31
N ARG A 131 29.00 -30.15 14.95
CA ARG A 131 27.67 -30.07 14.30
C ARG A 131 27.22 -28.64 13.95
N ARG A 132 27.73 -27.62 14.65
CA ARG A 132 27.29 -26.21 14.48
C ARG A 132 28.25 -25.34 13.67
N ALA A 133 29.49 -25.77 13.43
CA ALA A 133 30.42 -25.02 12.58
C ALA A 133 29.88 -24.85 11.14
N TRP A 134 29.14 -25.86 10.65
CA TRP A 134 28.45 -25.84 9.36
C TRP A 134 27.26 -24.87 9.27
N LEU A 135 26.63 -24.49 10.38
CA LEU A 135 25.43 -23.62 10.38
C LEU A 135 25.76 -22.13 10.26
N PHE A 136 27.03 -21.75 10.38
CA PHE A 136 27.49 -20.36 10.32
C PHE A 136 28.53 -20.14 9.19
N GLN A 137 28.62 -21.08 8.24
CA GLN A 137 29.54 -21.05 7.09
C GLN A 137 28.86 -20.75 5.73
N LEU A 138 27.60 -20.33 5.76
CA LEU A 138 26.84 -19.75 4.64
C LEU A 138 26.64 -18.25 4.89
#